data_AF-A0A060SY29-F1
#
_entry.id   AF-A0A060SY29-F1
#
_cell.length_a   1.000
_cell.length_b   1.000
_cell.length_c   1.000
_cell.angle_alpha   90.00
_cell.angle_beta   90.00
_cell.angle_gamma   90.00
#
_symmetry.space_group_name_H-M   'P 1'
#
loop_
_entity.id
_entity.type
_entity.pdbx_description
1 polymer ?
#
loop_
_entity_poly.entity_id
_entity_poly.type
_entity_poly.pdbx_seq_one_letter_code
_entity_poly.pdbx_strand_id
1 'polypeptide(L)'
;MPRVAALPAAAVICVSGVQRLVQGSSQLVPFSMSDDGHDSLGELEQQIQANLYSLEEQQGPRVDRNRRKRRHSSIARVVKVPEPVEHVDIKSLEYADSALMDQLLCPICQSVFTEPYSTQCGHTFCKQCIESTIAAGDGAGKFRCPVDRTVLQTTSPDVAPAAYLITSLINDLPVKCPFRSRGCEFEGKRWDIYSHVQDSCEYVHVECGGHTDNGICTKPVERRHWLWRDRIRSDINDNDDDNYGDDGNYDNDNYDNDNGYDDGNDDGVQGELECLHVAAPCPQCQKSMPRYKVQAHIDSECDQVMRKCSGCSRKVPQPDLEKHEQVCPEVVIPCAASQFGCPWSGKRMDFHNNHALACHMVALAPMLARQDTRMKMLEDENRSLRYHVERLMTQTAGGVVADKDLSISKDNNAPSTFSDSDLLHMFMECERLRRDVDRLATTLGELEVKQGMMFMRENCRNAEELTALRAGFNSLRHQLHFLLTERRQVHIRPDQGPSRNLSELFRQDVKL
;
A
#
# COMPACT_ATOMS: atom_id res chain seq x y z
N MET A 1 53.50 -44.35 -16.34
CA MET A 1 54.68 -44.25 -15.44
C MET A 1 55.26 -42.85 -15.58
N PRO A 2 55.57 -42.07 -14.53
CA PRO A 2 55.01 -41.88 -13.16
C PRO A 2 54.24 -40.53 -13.03
N ARG A 3 53.23 -40.34 -12.15
CA ARG A 3 53.24 -39.83 -10.74
C ARG A 3 54.11 -38.57 -10.51
N VAL A 4 53.62 -37.50 -9.88
CA VAL A 4 53.54 -37.31 -8.41
C VAL A 4 52.73 -36.03 -8.03
N ALA A 5 51.87 -36.17 -6.99
CA ALA A 5 51.43 -35.26 -5.88
C ALA A 5 50.98 -33.79 -6.13
N ALA A 6 50.13 -33.14 -5.33
CA ALA A 6 49.15 -33.45 -4.27
C ALA A 6 48.41 -32.11 -3.91
N LEU A 7 47.10 -32.19 -3.61
CA LEU A 7 46.20 -31.48 -2.64
C LEU A 7 46.59 -30.12 -1.99
N PRO A 8 45.66 -29.29 -1.42
CA PRO A 8 44.33 -29.64 -0.85
C PRO A 8 43.16 -28.63 -1.07
N ALA A 9 42.02 -28.98 -0.46
CA ALA A 9 40.70 -28.38 -0.45
C ALA A 9 40.50 -27.13 0.43
N ALA A 10 39.51 -26.29 0.07
CA ALA A 10 38.63 -25.40 0.87
C ALA A 10 38.02 -24.35 -0.08
N ALA A 11 36.78 -23.87 -0.04
CA ALA A 11 35.71 -23.97 0.94
C ALA A 11 34.34 -23.80 0.24
N VAL A 12 33.38 -24.58 0.71
CA VAL A 12 31.94 -24.39 0.55
C VAL A 12 31.48 -23.42 1.65
N ILE A 13 30.72 -22.37 1.29
CA ILE A 13 29.93 -21.55 2.22
C ILE A 13 28.50 -21.54 1.64
N CYS A 14 27.64 -22.48 2.05
CA CYS A 14 26.66 -22.35 3.14
C CYS A 14 25.77 -21.10 3.06
N VAL A 15 24.63 -21.27 2.40
CA VAL A 15 23.39 -20.51 2.65
C VAL A 15 22.66 -21.24 3.77
N SER A 16 22.67 -20.69 4.97
CA SER A 16 21.90 -21.18 6.12
C SER A 16 21.01 -20.06 6.63
N GLY A 17 19.69 -20.23 6.49
CA GLY A 17 18.74 -19.20 6.87
C GLY A 17 17.29 -19.62 7.06
N VAL A 18 16.93 -20.90 7.22
CA VAL A 18 15.61 -21.25 7.80
C VAL A 18 15.70 -22.61 8.49
N GLN A 19 15.80 -22.63 9.81
CA GLN A 19 15.49 -23.80 10.62
C GLN A 19 14.80 -23.35 11.90
N ARG A 20 13.49 -23.63 12.02
CA ARG A 20 12.85 -24.07 13.26
C ARG A 20 11.40 -24.49 13.00
N LEU A 21 11.04 -25.58 13.68
CA LEU A 21 9.72 -26.25 13.79
C LEU A 21 9.49 -27.20 12.59
N VAL A 22 9.50 -28.53 12.74
CA VAL A 22 8.87 -29.35 13.78
C VAL A 22 9.67 -30.66 13.98
N GLN A 23 9.86 -31.04 15.24
CA GLN A 23 10.34 -32.34 15.69
C GLN A 23 9.19 -33.36 15.70
N GLY A 24 9.51 -34.63 15.41
CA GLY A 24 8.65 -35.80 15.58
C GLY A 24 8.10 -36.27 14.23
N SER A 25 8.42 -37.44 13.70
CA SER A 25 8.63 -38.71 14.40
C SER A 25 9.52 -39.63 13.57
N SER A 26 10.49 -40.24 14.24
CA SER A 26 11.33 -41.30 13.73
C SER A 26 10.49 -42.55 13.45
N GLN A 27 10.66 -43.16 12.27
CA GLN A 27 10.70 -44.62 12.14
C GLN A 27 11.43 -44.99 10.84
N LEU A 28 12.62 -45.56 11.02
CA LEU A 28 13.43 -46.19 9.99
C LEU A 28 12.82 -47.54 9.64
N VAL A 29 12.78 -47.88 8.35
CA VAL A 29 12.85 -49.28 7.89
C VAL A 29 13.84 -49.34 6.72
N PRO A 30 14.82 -50.26 6.73
CA PRO A 30 15.86 -50.32 5.70
C PRO A 30 15.34 -51.08 4.47
N PHE A 31 15.70 -50.64 3.27
CA PHE A 31 15.57 -51.48 2.08
C PHE A 31 16.89 -51.53 1.32
N SER A 32 17.35 -52.77 1.14
CA SER A 32 18.53 -53.20 0.41
C SER A 32 18.40 -52.90 -1.08
N MET A 33 19.53 -52.50 -1.67
CA MET A 33 19.71 -52.34 -3.11
C MET A 33 19.45 -53.66 -3.85
N SER A 34 18.65 -53.59 -4.90
CA SER A 34 18.66 -54.55 -6.01
C SER A 34 18.49 -53.74 -7.30
N ASP A 35 19.41 -53.99 -8.22
CA ASP A 35 19.52 -53.37 -9.54
C ASP A 35 18.27 -53.67 -10.37
N ASP A 36 17.52 -52.63 -10.74
CA ASP A 36 16.75 -52.52 -11.98
C ASP A 36 16.38 -51.03 -12.18
N GLY A 37 17.21 -50.34 -12.96
CA GLY A 37 16.99 -48.95 -13.33
C GLY A 37 16.26 -48.86 -14.67
N HIS A 38 15.06 -48.26 -14.67
CA HIS A 38 14.74 -47.09 -15.51
C HIS A 38 13.32 -46.51 -15.33
N ASP A 39 12.40 -47.17 -14.61
CA ASP A 39 11.00 -46.71 -14.49
C ASP A 39 10.65 -45.90 -13.22
N SER A 40 11.57 -45.76 -12.27
CA SER A 40 11.29 -45.15 -10.96
C SER A 40 11.50 -43.63 -10.87
N LEU A 41 12.02 -42.98 -11.92
CA LEU A 41 12.16 -41.51 -11.98
C LEU A 41 10.88 -40.82 -12.46
N GLY A 42 10.14 -41.44 -13.38
CA GLY A 42 8.86 -40.91 -13.88
C GLY A 42 7.74 -40.97 -12.84
N GLU A 43 7.69 -42.04 -12.05
CA GLU A 43 6.74 -42.17 -10.94
C GLU A 43 7.06 -41.19 -9.81
N LEU A 44 8.35 -40.91 -9.53
CA LEU A 44 8.74 -39.93 -8.52
C LEU A 44 8.41 -38.50 -8.96
N GLU A 45 8.60 -38.15 -10.25
CA GLU A 45 8.18 -36.85 -10.79
C GLU A 45 6.66 -36.68 -10.79
N GLN A 46 5.88 -37.72 -11.15
CA GLN A 46 4.42 -37.66 -11.07
C GLN A 46 3.91 -37.56 -9.63
N GLN A 47 4.56 -38.24 -8.68
CA GLN A 47 4.21 -38.15 -7.27
C GLN A 47 4.56 -36.78 -6.67
N ILE A 48 5.69 -36.18 -7.09
CA ILE A 48 6.08 -34.82 -6.68
C ILE A 48 5.13 -33.77 -7.28
N GLN A 49 4.73 -33.93 -8.55
CA GLN A 49 3.78 -33.02 -9.22
C GLN A 49 2.37 -33.11 -8.60
N ALA A 50 1.91 -34.32 -8.26
CA ALA A 50 0.63 -34.53 -7.57
C ALA A 50 0.64 -33.98 -6.13
N ASN A 51 1.77 -34.08 -5.43
CA ASN A 51 1.95 -33.52 -4.09
C ASN A 51 2.06 -31.98 -4.12
N LEU A 52 2.64 -31.38 -5.17
CA LEU A 52 2.66 -29.93 -5.38
C LEU A 52 1.26 -29.40 -5.68
N TYR A 53 0.49 -30.08 -6.53
CA TYR A 53 -0.90 -29.69 -6.84
C TYR A 53 -1.82 -29.76 -5.60
N SER A 54 -1.61 -30.77 -4.74
CA SER A 54 -2.34 -30.92 -3.46
C SER A 54 -1.92 -29.90 -2.39
N LEU A 55 -0.70 -29.36 -2.46
CA LEU A 55 -0.22 -28.30 -1.58
C LEU A 55 -0.69 -26.91 -2.03
N GLU A 56 -0.92 -26.69 -3.33
CA GLU A 56 -1.48 -25.45 -3.88
C GLU A 56 -2.97 -25.29 -3.54
N GLU A 57 -3.75 -26.38 -3.50
CA GLU A 57 -5.14 -26.35 -3.02
C GLU A 57 -5.27 -25.98 -1.53
N GLN A 58 -4.22 -26.22 -0.73
CA GLN A 58 -4.18 -25.87 0.69
C GLN A 58 -3.56 -24.48 0.96
N GLN A 59 -3.07 -23.78 -0.07
CA GLN A 59 -2.41 -22.47 0.02
C GLN A 59 -3.13 -21.36 -0.79
N GLY A 60 -4.46 -21.42 -0.88
CA GLY A 60 -5.25 -20.21 -1.08
C GLY A 60 -4.88 -19.15 -0.01
N PRO A 61 -5.00 -17.84 -0.31
CA PRO A 61 -4.47 -16.79 0.55
C PRO A 61 -5.06 -16.92 1.95
N ARG A 62 -4.19 -17.21 2.93
CA ARG A 62 -4.50 -17.07 4.36
C ARG A 62 -4.79 -15.59 4.59
N VAL A 63 -6.07 -15.24 4.53
CA VAL A 63 -6.58 -13.96 5.01
C VAL A 63 -6.14 -13.83 6.47
N ASP A 64 -5.22 -12.91 6.72
CA ASP A 64 -4.72 -12.60 8.05
C ASP A 64 -5.85 -11.91 8.84
N ARG A 65 -6.77 -12.71 9.40
CA ARG A 65 -7.97 -12.26 10.13
C ARG A 65 -7.68 -11.62 11.48
N ASN A 66 -6.41 -11.41 11.85
CA ASN A 66 -6.02 -10.94 13.16
C ASN A 66 -5.52 -9.48 13.16
N ARG A 67 -6.34 -8.57 12.62
CA ARG A 67 -6.29 -7.17 13.06
C ARG A 67 -7.05 -7.05 14.38
N ARG A 68 -6.28 -7.11 15.47
CA ARG A 68 -6.66 -6.88 16.88
C ARG A 68 -7.99 -6.15 17.06
N LYS A 69 -9.05 -6.90 17.37
CA LYS A 69 -10.27 -6.38 18.00
C LYS A 69 -9.87 -5.73 19.33
N ARG A 70 -9.80 -4.40 19.36
CA ARG A 70 -9.98 -3.68 20.62
C ARG A 70 -11.38 -4.02 21.11
N ARG A 71 -11.44 -4.75 22.22
CA ARG A 71 -12.66 -5.09 22.93
C ARG A 71 -13.33 -3.79 23.35
N HIS A 72 -14.30 -3.32 22.59
CA HIS A 72 -15.41 -2.54 23.14
C HIS A 72 -16.50 -3.56 23.46
N SER A 73 -16.89 -3.61 24.73
CA SER A 73 -17.98 -4.44 25.21
C SER A 73 -19.31 -3.79 24.85
N SER A 74 -19.92 -4.29 23.80
CA SER A 74 -21.38 -4.28 23.59
C SER A 74 -21.62 -5.14 22.34
N ILE A 75 -22.66 -5.96 22.37
CA ILE A 75 -23.07 -6.82 21.25
C ILE A 75 -23.55 -5.88 20.13
N ALA A 76 -22.61 -5.38 19.33
CA ALA A 76 -22.94 -4.68 18.09
C ALA A 76 -23.49 -5.71 17.11
N ARG A 77 -24.80 -5.67 16.88
CA ARG A 77 -25.48 -6.40 15.81
C ARG A 77 -24.72 -6.08 14.51
N VAL A 78 -23.93 -7.02 14.00
CA VAL A 78 -23.15 -6.82 12.77
C VAL A 78 -24.15 -6.75 11.63
N VAL A 79 -24.62 -5.56 11.28
CA VAL A 79 -25.42 -5.34 10.07
C VAL A 79 -24.53 -5.71 8.89
N LYS A 80 -24.91 -6.76 8.15
CA LYS A 80 -24.18 -7.19 6.96
C LYS A 80 -24.31 -6.08 5.92
N VAL A 81 -23.19 -5.42 5.61
CA VAL A 81 -23.14 -4.34 4.62
C VAL A 81 -23.66 -4.89 3.27
N PRO A 82 -24.60 -4.19 2.60
CA PRO A 82 -25.11 -4.61 1.30
C PRO A 82 -24.00 -4.65 0.26
N GLU A 83 -24.10 -5.64 -0.63
CA GLU A 83 -23.14 -5.82 -1.71
C GLU A 83 -23.20 -4.62 -2.69
N PRO A 84 -22.06 -4.25 -3.30
CA PRO A 84 -22.04 -3.25 -4.37
C PRO A 84 -22.98 -3.62 -5.52
N VAL A 85 -23.77 -2.65 -5.99
CA VAL A 85 -24.60 -2.84 -7.19
C VAL A 85 -23.78 -2.69 -8.47
N GLU A 86 -22.62 -2.03 -8.39
CA GLU A 86 -21.75 -1.72 -9.53
C GLU A 86 -20.60 -2.75 -9.62
N HIS A 87 -20.47 -3.42 -10.77
CA HIS A 87 -19.34 -4.31 -11.06
C HIS A 87 -18.10 -3.50 -11.49
N VAL A 88 -16.95 -3.86 -10.93
CA VAL A 88 -15.66 -3.24 -11.29
C VAL A 88 -15.14 -3.89 -12.57
N ASP A 89 -15.09 -3.13 -13.66
CA ASP A 89 -14.39 -3.56 -14.87
C ASP A 89 -12.88 -3.34 -14.72
N ILE A 90 -12.16 -4.44 -14.53
CA ILE A 90 -10.71 -4.44 -14.30
C ILE A 90 -9.93 -3.99 -15.55
N LYS A 91 -10.54 -4.00 -16.75
CA LYS A 91 -9.89 -3.52 -17.99
C LYS A 91 -9.92 -2.00 -18.12
N SER A 92 -10.90 -1.36 -17.49
CA SER A 92 -11.16 0.09 -17.60
C SER A 92 -10.58 0.88 -16.42
N LEU A 93 -9.67 0.28 -15.65
CA LEU A 93 -9.03 0.95 -14.52
C LEU A 93 -8.06 2.04 -14.99
N GLU A 94 -8.05 3.16 -14.29
CA GLU A 94 -7.03 4.19 -14.47
C GLU A 94 -5.77 3.76 -13.70
N TYR A 95 -4.69 3.48 -14.43
CA TYR A 95 -3.40 3.16 -13.85
C TYR A 95 -2.66 4.46 -13.46
N ALA A 96 -1.92 4.42 -12.36
CA ALA A 96 -0.97 5.49 -12.06
C ALA A 96 0.30 5.30 -12.92
N ASP A 97 0.99 6.40 -13.21
CA ASP A 97 2.18 6.40 -14.08
C ASP A 97 3.21 5.39 -13.56
N SER A 98 3.42 4.33 -14.34
CA SER A 98 4.34 3.25 -14.01
C SER A 98 5.08 2.82 -15.26
N ALA A 99 6.42 2.88 -15.23
CA ALA A 99 7.28 2.42 -16.32
C ALA A 99 7.10 0.92 -16.66
N LEU A 100 6.47 0.16 -15.74
CA LEU A 100 6.15 -1.26 -15.95
C LEU A 100 4.85 -1.46 -16.74
N MET A 101 3.99 -0.45 -16.84
CA MET A 101 2.71 -0.55 -17.54
C MET A 101 2.91 -0.87 -19.03
N ASP A 102 3.85 -0.18 -19.69
CA ASP A 102 4.12 -0.32 -21.12
C ASP A 102 4.61 -1.72 -21.50
N GLN A 103 5.25 -2.43 -20.57
CA GLN A 103 5.78 -3.78 -20.77
C GLN A 103 4.72 -4.87 -20.56
N LEU A 104 3.55 -4.53 -20.02
CA LEU A 104 2.49 -5.46 -19.64
C LEU A 104 1.22 -5.28 -20.50
N LEU A 105 1.37 -4.70 -21.70
CA LEU A 105 0.27 -4.47 -22.63
C LEU A 105 0.09 -5.66 -23.59
N CYS A 106 -1.17 -6.01 -23.84
CA CYS A 106 -1.49 -7.00 -24.85
C CYS A 106 -1.34 -6.43 -26.27
N PRO A 107 -0.61 -7.11 -27.19
CA PRO A 107 -0.46 -6.65 -28.57
C PRO A 107 -1.77 -6.54 -29.37
N ILE A 108 -2.84 -7.22 -28.92
CA ILE A 108 -4.13 -7.27 -29.61
C ILE A 108 -5.06 -6.14 -29.12
N CYS A 109 -5.30 -6.05 -27.81
CA CYS A 109 -6.23 -5.04 -27.25
C CYS A 109 -5.54 -3.76 -26.76
N GLN A 110 -4.20 -3.71 -26.77
CA GLN A 110 -3.39 -2.58 -26.30
C GLN A 110 -3.69 -2.13 -24.86
N SER A 111 -4.29 -3.01 -24.05
CA SER A 111 -4.58 -2.81 -22.64
C SER A 111 -3.70 -3.73 -21.80
N VAL A 112 -3.57 -3.42 -20.50
CA VAL A 112 -2.87 -4.30 -19.57
C VAL A 112 -3.49 -5.70 -19.59
N PHE A 113 -2.64 -6.73 -19.61
CA PHE A 113 -3.08 -8.12 -19.69
C PHE A 113 -4.19 -8.45 -18.67
N THR A 114 -5.21 -9.17 -19.15
CA THR A 114 -6.28 -9.75 -18.34
C THR A 114 -6.28 -11.24 -18.60
N GLU A 115 -6.01 -12.03 -17.56
CA GLU A 115 -5.76 -13.48 -17.66
C GLU A 115 -4.74 -13.79 -18.77
N PRO A 116 -3.44 -13.51 -18.54
CA PRO A 116 -2.42 -13.66 -19.57
C PRO A 116 -2.21 -15.12 -19.95
N TYR A 117 -2.17 -15.39 -21.26
CA TYR A 117 -1.80 -16.68 -21.87
C TYR A 117 -0.54 -16.48 -22.70
N SER A 118 0.43 -17.36 -22.51
CA SER A 118 1.67 -17.40 -23.28
C SER A 118 1.63 -18.51 -24.32
N THR A 119 2.20 -18.20 -25.47
CA THR A 119 2.38 -19.12 -26.59
C THR A 119 3.77 -19.76 -26.54
N GLN A 120 3.97 -20.92 -27.18
CA GLN A 120 5.29 -21.56 -27.26
C GLN A 120 6.36 -20.69 -27.95
N CYS A 121 5.95 -19.77 -28.84
CA CYS A 121 6.86 -18.81 -29.44
C CYS A 121 7.28 -17.66 -28.51
N GLY A 122 6.77 -17.61 -27.27
CA GLY A 122 7.18 -16.66 -26.23
C GLY A 122 6.32 -15.39 -26.16
N HIS A 123 5.26 -15.27 -26.95
CA HIS A 123 4.38 -14.10 -26.93
C HIS A 123 3.19 -14.29 -25.98
N THR A 124 2.85 -13.25 -25.22
CA THR A 124 1.77 -13.25 -24.23
C THR A 124 0.59 -12.39 -24.71
N PHE A 125 -0.64 -12.85 -24.44
CA PHE A 125 -1.90 -12.21 -24.83
C PHE A 125 -2.94 -12.34 -23.71
N CYS A 126 -4.00 -11.51 -23.72
CA CYS A 126 -5.17 -11.76 -22.88
C CYS A 126 -5.88 -13.03 -23.35
N LYS A 127 -6.45 -13.82 -22.42
CA LYS A 127 -7.23 -15.03 -22.72
C LYS A 127 -8.27 -14.81 -23.83
N GLN A 128 -9.12 -13.80 -23.66
CA GLN A 128 -10.18 -13.49 -24.63
C GLN A 128 -9.62 -13.09 -26.01
N CYS A 129 -8.46 -12.43 -26.04
CA CYS A 129 -7.83 -12.00 -27.30
C CYS A 129 -7.24 -13.19 -28.07
N ILE A 130 -6.59 -14.12 -27.36
CA ILE A 130 -6.03 -15.32 -28.00
C ILE A 130 -7.15 -16.27 -28.44
N GLU A 131 -8.18 -16.46 -27.61
CA GLU A 131 -9.36 -17.27 -27.96
C GLU A 131 -10.08 -16.72 -29.21
N SER A 132 -10.23 -15.39 -29.30
CA SER A 132 -10.81 -14.75 -30.49
C SER A 132 -9.96 -14.97 -31.74
N THR A 133 -8.63 -14.94 -31.61
CA THR A 133 -7.69 -15.18 -32.72
C THR A 133 -7.75 -16.63 -33.19
N ILE A 134 -7.86 -17.57 -32.24
CA ILE A 134 -8.04 -19.00 -32.51
C ILE A 134 -9.37 -19.25 -33.23
N ALA A 135 -10.46 -18.64 -32.74
CA ALA A 135 -11.80 -18.79 -33.31
C ALA A 135 -11.90 -18.20 -34.72
N ALA A 136 -11.12 -17.17 -35.05
CA ALA A 136 -11.03 -16.60 -36.39
C ALA A 136 -10.18 -17.44 -37.37
N GLY A 137 -9.48 -18.47 -36.90
CA GLY A 137 -8.67 -19.36 -37.73
C GLY A 137 -9.50 -20.36 -38.56
N ASP A 138 -8.83 -21.07 -39.47
CA ASP A 138 -9.45 -21.96 -40.48
C ASP A 138 -10.08 -23.26 -39.93
N GLY A 139 -10.43 -23.33 -38.64
CA GLY A 139 -11.10 -24.47 -38.01
C GLY A 139 -10.28 -25.77 -37.91
N ALA A 140 -9.02 -25.76 -38.35
CA ALA A 140 -8.15 -26.94 -38.43
C ALA A 140 -7.29 -27.20 -37.15
N GLY A 141 -7.66 -26.61 -36.00
CA GLY A 141 -6.92 -26.76 -34.74
C GLY A 141 -5.51 -26.13 -34.74
N LYS A 142 -5.24 -25.24 -35.72
CA LYS A 142 -3.99 -24.50 -35.86
C LYS A 142 -4.31 -23.03 -36.07
N PHE A 143 -3.50 -22.15 -35.49
CA PHE A 143 -3.60 -20.71 -35.67
C PHE A 143 -2.20 -20.12 -35.86
N ARG A 144 -2.14 -18.84 -36.23
CA ARG A 144 -0.88 -18.11 -36.37
C ARG A 144 -0.76 -17.07 -35.27
N CYS A 145 0.40 -17.01 -34.63
CA CYS A 145 0.69 -15.96 -33.66
C CYS A 145 0.58 -14.58 -34.33
N PRO A 146 -0.17 -13.62 -33.74
CA PRO A 146 -0.32 -12.28 -34.30
C PRO A 146 0.97 -11.45 -34.38
N VAL A 147 1.99 -11.81 -33.59
CA VAL A 147 3.24 -11.04 -33.51
C VAL A 147 4.29 -11.55 -34.50
N ASP A 148 4.58 -12.86 -34.50
CA ASP A 148 5.67 -13.46 -35.29
C ASP A 148 5.19 -14.43 -36.39
N ARG A 149 3.87 -14.65 -36.52
CA ARG A 149 3.21 -15.53 -37.50
C ARG A 149 3.61 -17.01 -37.42
N THR A 150 4.24 -17.43 -36.33
CA THR A 150 4.50 -18.85 -36.05
C THR A 150 3.18 -19.63 -36.02
N VAL A 151 3.19 -20.84 -36.60
CA VAL A 151 2.02 -21.73 -36.63
C VAL A 151 2.00 -22.53 -35.34
N LEU A 152 0.92 -22.39 -34.58
CA LEU A 152 0.74 -23.00 -33.26
C LEU A 152 -0.53 -23.86 -33.26
N GLN A 153 -0.55 -24.91 -32.46
CA GLN A 153 -1.75 -25.69 -32.20
C GLN A 153 -2.62 -25.02 -31.13
N THR A 154 -3.92 -25.22 -31.21
CA THR A 154 -4.89 -24.65 -30.25
C THR A 154 -4.78 -25.27 -28.85
N THR A 155 -4.23 -26.47 -28.75
CA THR A 155 -4.12 -27.25 -27.50
C THR A 155 -2.79 -27.03 -26.79
N SER A 156 -2.72 -27.37 -25.50
CA SER A 156 -1.44 -27.48 -24.79
C SER A 156 -0.52 -28.46 -25.53
N PRO A 157 0.80 -28.17 -25.66
CA PRO A 157 1.59 -27.18 -24.91
C PRO A 157 1.75 -25.81 -25.60
N ASP A 158 1.16 -25.61 -26.78
CA ASP A 158 1.45 -24.43 -27.62
C ASP A 158 0.81 -23.14 -27.10
N VAL A 159 -0.28 -23.27 -26.34
CA VAL A 159 -0.98 -22.19 -25.64
C VAL A 159 -1.23 -22.62 -24.19
N ALA A 160 -0.71 -21.85 -23.25
CA ALA A 160 -0.84 -22.12 -21.82
C ALA A 160 -1.04 -20.83 -21.03
N PRO A 161 -1.56 -20.88 -19.79
CA PRO A 161 -1.52 -19.76 -18.88
C PRO A 161 -0.08 -19.22 -18.77
N ALA A 162 0.07 -17.90 -18.80
CA ALA A 162 1.37 -17.28 -18.68
C ALA A 162 2.01 -17.59 -17.32
N ALA A 163 3.34 -17.50 -17.24
CA ALA A 163 4.06 -17.70 -15.99
C ALA A 163 3.49 -16.80 -14.88
N TYR A 164 3.33 -17.35 -13.67
CA TYR A 164 2.72 -16.67 -12.53
C TYR A 164 3.36 -15.29 -12.23
N LEU A 165 4.66 -15.13 -12.51
CA LEU A 165 5.37 -13.87 -12.38
C LEU A 165 4.71 -12.73 -13.16
N ILE A 166 4.20 -12.99 -14.37
CA ILE A 166 3.51 -11.99 -15.18
C ILE A 166 2.22 -11.54 -14.48
N THR A 167 1.44 -12.49 -13.95
CA THR A 167 0.23 -12.21 -13.17
C THR A 167 0.54 -11.42 -11.90
N SER A 168 1.62 -11.77 -11.19
CA SER A 168 2.08 -11.02 -10.00
C SER A 168 2.42 -9.57 -10.35
N LEU A 169 3.18 -9.35 -11.44
CA LEU A 169 3.54 -8.01 -11.90
C LEU A 169 2.32 -7.18 -12.29
N ILE A 170 1.34 -7.78 -12.98
CA ILE A 170 0.07 -7.13 -13.32
C ILE A 170 -0.70 -6.72 -12.05
N ASN A 171 -0.71 -7.58 -11.04
CA ASN A 171 -1.41 -7.35 -9.77
C ASN A 171 -0.74 -6.25 -8.94
N ASP A 172 0.57 -6.10 -9.03
CA ASP A 172 1.34 -5.07 -8.32
C ASP A 172 1.26 -3.68 -8.96
N LEU A 173 0.65 -3.55 -10.16
CA LEU A 173 0.47 -2.25 -10.80
C LEU A 173 -0.38 -1.31 -9.94
N PRO A 174 0.04 -0.04 -9.75
CA PRO A 174 -0.75 0.94 -9.04
C PRO A 174 -1.95 1.37 -9.88
N VAL A 175 -3.14 1.26 -9.29
CA VAL A 175 -4.43 1.65 -9.88
C VAL A 175 -5.14 2.63 -8.98
N LYS A 176 -5.92 3.50 -9.61
CA LYS A 176 -6.84 4.40 -8.94
C LYS A 176 -8.23 3.79 -8.90
N CYS A 177 -8.99 4.15 -7.88
CA CYS A 177 -10.38 3.71 -7.76
C CYS A 177 -11.24 4.20 -8.95
N PRO A 178 -12.09 3.34 -9.56
CA PRO A 178 -12.99 3.78 -10.63
C PRO A 178 -13.98 4.87 -10.18
N PHE A 179 -14.21 5.00 -8.88
CA PHE A 179 -15.10 6.01 -8.29
C PHE A 179 -14.37 7.30 -7.88
N ARG A 180 -13.17 7.55 -8.42
CA ARG A 180 -12.42 8.79 -8.19
C ARG A 180 -13.17 10.04 -8.64
N SER A 181 -13.89 9.95 -9.74
CA SER A 181 -14.77 11.02 -10.24
C SER A 181 -15.87 11.42 -9.23
N ARG A 182 -16.23 10.51 -8.31
CA ARG A 182 -17.21 10.76 -7.24
C ARG A 182 -16.56 11.23 -5.92
N GLY A 183 -15.23 11.26 -5.84
CA GLY A 183 -14.48 11.70 -4.66
C GLY A 183 -13.67 10.61 -3.96
N CYS A 184 -13.58 9.40 -4.51
CA CYS A 184 -12.72 8.37 -3.91
C CYS A 184 -11.23 8.64 -4.21
N GLU A 185 -10.44 8.86 -3.17
CA GLU A 185 -8.99 9.12 -3.30
C GLU A 185 -8.13 7.85 -3.21
N PHE A 186 -8.73 6.67 -3.24
CA PHE A 186 -7.98 5.43 -3.11
C PHE A 186 -7.07 5.20 -4.32
N GLU A 187 -5.77 5.02 -4.02
CA GLU A 187 -4.72 4.60 -4.93
C GLU A 187 -3.98 3.44 -4.28
N GLY A 188 -3.88 2.31 -4.98
CA GLY A 188 -3.36 1.07 -4.41
C GLY A 188 -3.00 0.06 -5.48
N LYS A 189 -2.66 -1.16 -5.09
CA LYS A 189 -2.32 -2.23 -6.04
C LYS A 189 -3.58 -2.73 -6.76
N ARG A 190 -3.42 -3.19 -8.02
CA ARG A 190 -4.52 -3.72 -8.83
C ARG A 190 -5.33 -4.81 -8.13
N TRP A 191 -4.70 -5.71 -7.38
CA TRP A 191 -5.42 -6.78 -6.68
C TRP A 191 -6.28 -6.28 -5.51
N ASP A 192 -5.93 -5.15 -4.91
CA ASP A 192 -6.63 -4.60 -3.74
C ASP A 192 -7.88 -3.79 -4.13
N ILE A 193 -8.11 -3.56 -5.43
CA ILE A 193 -9.25 -2.76 -5.87
C ILE A 193 -10.59 -3.44 -5.55
N TYR A 194 -10.64 -4.77 -5.63
CA TYR A 194 -11.87 -5.52 -5.42
C TYR A 194 -12.27 -5.49 -3.93
N SER A 195 -11.33 -5.79 -3.04
CA SER A 195 -11.50 -5.64 -1.58
C SER A 195 -11.84 -4.20 -1.21
N HIS A 196 -11.17 -3.23 -1.83
CA HIS A 196 -11.49 -1.83 -1.61
C HIS A 196 -12.96 -1.52 -1.95
N VAL A 197 -13.39 -1.80 -3.18
CA VAL A 197 -14.75 -1.51 -3.63
C VAL A 197 -15.79 -2.28 -2.82
N GLN A 198 -15.53 -3.54 -2.50
CA GLN A 198 -16.46 -4.38 -1.74
C GLN A 198 -16.59 -3.96 -0.29
N ASP A 199 -15.50 -3.66 0.41
CA ASP A 199 -15.52 -3.56 1.88
C ASP A 199 -15.31 -2.15 2.44
N SER A 200 -14.65 -1.26 1.69
CA SER A 200 -14.18 0.02 2.24
C SER A 200 -14.51 1.26 1.42
N CYS A 201 -14.88 1.10 0.14
CA CYS A 201 -15.17 2.25 -0.71
C CYS A 201 -16.44 2.96 -0.24
N GLU A 202 -16.31 4.21 0.16
CA GLU A 202 -17.44 5.04 0.63
C GLU A 202 -18.33 5.56 -0.50
N TYR A 203 -17.81 5.55 -1.73
CA TYR A 203 -18.40 6.16 -2.92
C TYR A 203 -19.06 5.15 -3.87
N VAL A 204 -18.96 3.86 -3.57
CA VAL A 204 -19.66 2.82 -4.32
C VAL A 204 -21.15 2.85 -3.99
N HIS A 205 -21.99 2.55 -4.98
CA HIS A 205 -23.41 2.38 -4.76
C HIS A 205 -23.75 1.03 -4.15
N VAL A 206 -24.58 1.06 -3.12
CA VAL A 206 -25.21 -0.09 -2.50
C VAL A 206 -26.73 0.07 -2.54
N GLU A 207 -27.46 -1.02 -2.36
CA GLU A 207 -28.92 -0.97 -2.28
C GLU A 207 -29.39 -0.27 -1.01
N CYS A 208 -30.41 0.58 -1.12
CA CYS A 208 -30.94 1.32 0.03
C CYS A 208 -31.52 0.40 1.10
N GLY A 209 -32.38 -0.56 0.74
CA GLY A 209 -33.06 -1.46 1.69
C GLY A 209 -33.96 -0.76 2.71
N GLY A 210 -34.32 0.51 2.48
CA GLY A 210 -35.18 1.27 3.40
C GLY A 210 -36.65 1.18 3.05
N HIS A 211 -37.53 1.15 4.04
CA HIS A 211 -38.98 1.12 3.91
C HIS A 211 -39.54 2.45 3.41
N THR A 212 -40.51 2.35 2.52
CA THR A 212 -41.35 3.44 2.00
C THR A 212 -42.81 3.01 2.07
N ASP A 213 -43.73 3.95 1.85
CA ASP A 213 -45.17 3.67 1.75
C ASP A 213 -45.52 2.58 0.70
N ASN A 214 -44.61 2.35 -0.27
CA ASN A 214 -44.77 1.37 -1.36
C ASN A 214 -43.90 0.11 -1.18
N GLY A 215 -43.33 -0.12 0.02
CA GLY A 215 -42.46 -1.27 0.32
C GLY A 215 -40.97 -0.92 0.41
N ILE A 216 -40.11 -1.93 0.28
CA ILE A 216 -38.65 -1.82 0.45
C ILE A 216 -38.01 -1.15 -0.78
N CYS A 217 -37.20 -0.11 -0.54
CA CYS A 217 -36.51 0.64 -1.57
C CYS A 217 -35.24 -0.08 -2.04
N THR A 218 -35.15 -0.41 -3.32
CA THR A 218 -33.99 -1.00 -3.99
C THR A 218 -33.13 0.03 -4.74
N LYS A 219 -33.44 1.33 -4.63
CA LYS A 219 -32.69 2.38 -5.33
C LYS A 219 -31.25 2.45 -4.82
N PRO A 220 -30.27 2.74 -5.70
CA PRO A 220 -28.87 2.85 -5.30
C PRO A 220 -28.64 4.09 -4.43
N VAL A 221 -27.75 3.95 -3.45
CA VAL A 221 -27.25 5.01 -2.59
C VAL A 221 -25.77 4.79 -2.32
N GLU A 222 -24.98 5.87 -2.23
CA GLU A 222 -23.55 5.76 -1.91
C GLU A 222 -23.37 5.21 -0.48
N ARG A 223 -22.39 4.32 -0.31
CA ARG A 223 -22.15 3.62 0.96
C ARG A 223 -21.98 4.56 2.15
N ARG A 224 -21.34 5.73 1.98
CA ARG A 224 -21.22 6.73 3.06
C ARG A 224 -22.56 7.18 3.63
N HIS A 225 -23.58 7.33 2.79
CA HIS A 225 -24.92 7.74 3.24
C HIS A 225 -25.67 6.58 3.87
N TRP A 226 -25.45 5.35 3.38
CA TRP A 226 -25.97 4.12 4.00
C TRP A 226 -25.40 3.90 5.40
N LEU A 227 -24.08 4.06 5.59
CA LEU A 227 -23.42 3.95 6.90
C LEU A 227 -23.85 5.04 7.90
N TRP A 228 -24.17 6.24 7.42
CA TRP A 228 -24.72 7.31 8.28
C TRP A 228 -26.07 6.92 8.86
N ARG A 229 -26.94 6.27 8.06
CA ARG A 229 -28.23 5.76 8.54
C ARG A 229 -28.07 4.73 9.67
N ASP A 230 -27.09 3.84 9.57
CA ASP A 230 -26.83 2.82 10.60
C ASP A 230 -26.28 3.41 11.90
N ARG A 231 -25.39 4.41 11.81
CA ARG A 231 -24.84 5.10 12.99
C ARG A 231 -25.89 5.80 13.84
N ILE A 232 -26.89 6.43 13.22
CA ILE A 232 -27.97 7.10 13.97
C ILE A 232 -28.79 6.09 14.79
N ARG A 233 -28.91 4.84 14.33
CA ARG A 233 -29.69 3.81 15.02
C ARG A 233 -28.96 3.25 16.25
N SER A 234 -27.62 3.11 16.20
CA SER A 234 -26.87 2.68 17.39
C SER A 234 -27.00 3.69 18.52
N ASP A 235 -27.00 4.99 18.21
CA ASP A 235 -27.05 6.06 19.21
C ASP A 235 -28.44 6.22 19.87
N ILE A 236 -29.52 5.70 19.25
CA ILE A 236 -30.89 5.76 19.80
C ILE A 236 -31.13 4.64 20.83
N ASN A 237 -30.56 3.45 20.62
CA ASN A 237 -30.79 2.28 21.47
C ASN A 237 -29.96 2.27 22.77
N ASP A 238 -28.90 3.06 22.87
CA ASP A 238 -28.05 3.12 24.07
C ASP A 238 -28.63 4.03 25.19
N ASN A 239 -29.76 4.73 24.95
CA ASN A 239 -30.37 5.63 25.94
C ASN A 239 -31.48 4.98 26.80
N ASP A 240 -31.83 3.71 26.58
CA ASP A 240 -32.96 3.04 27.26
C ASP A 240 -32.53 2.05 28.38
N ASP A 241 -31.23 1.90 28.67
CA ASP A 241 -30.71 0.83 29.56
C ASP A 241 -30.23 1.31 30.96
N ASP A 242 -30.61 2.50 31.40
CA ASP A 242 -30.22 3.06 32.72
C ASP A 242 -31.28 2.88 33.83
N ASN A 243 -32.24 1.95 33.67
CA ASN A 243 -33.25 1.72 34.71
C ASN A 243 -33.53 0.24 34.98
N TYR A 244 -32.54 -0.46 35.54
CA TYR A 244 -32.82 -1.61 36.41
C TYR A 244 -32.01 -1.50 37.70
N GLY A 245 -32.76 -1.51 38.79
CA GLY A 245 -32.26 -1.39 40.16
C GLY A 245 -31.28 -2.48 40.53
N ASP A 246 -30.24 -2.02 41.23
CA ASP A 246 -29.40 -2.78 42.13
C ASP A 246 -30.26 -3.41 43.22
N ASP A 247 -30.61 -4.68 43.06
CA ASP A 247 -30.96 -5.58 44.16
C ASP A 247 -30.12 -6.86 44.00
N GLY A 248 -29.02 -6.91 44.73
CA GLY A 248 -28.12 -8.06 44.75
C GLY A 248 -28.78 -9.31 45.33
N ASN A 249 -28.49 -10.46 44.72
CA ASN A 249 -28.34 -11.70 45.47
C ASN A 249 -27.44 -12.68 44.71
N TYR A 250 -26.31 -13.00 45.33
CA TYR A 250 -25.49 -14.15 44.94
C TYR A 250 -26.18 -15.40 45.48
N ASP A 251 -26.52 -16.34 44.61
CA ASP A 251 -26.02 -17.71 44.76
C ASP A 251 -26.32 -18.55 43.51
N ASN A 252 -25.31 -19.38 43.25
CA ASN A 252 -25.11 -20.29 42.15
C ASN A 252 -26.10 -21.47 42.20
N ASP A 253 -26.48 -22.03 41.04
CA ASP A 253 -26.36 -23.48 40.76
C ASP A 253 -27.16 -23.91 39.51
N ASN A 254 -26.38 -24.29 38.49
CA ASN A 254 -26.41 -25.59 37.81
C ASN A 254 -27.55 -26.06 36.86
N TYR A 255 -27.03 -26.61 35.75
CA TYR A 255 -27.48 -27.73 34.91
C TYR A 255 -28.62 -27.56 33.88
N ASP A 256 -28.18 -27.85 32.65
CA ASP A 256 -28.79 -28.72 31.65
C ASP A 256 -30.07 -28.28 30.93
N ASN A 257 -29.84 -27.95 29.66
CA ASN A 257 -30.44 -28.62 28.49
C ASN A 257 -31.96 -28.53 28.35
N ASP A 258 -32.44 -27.79 27.35
CA ASP A 258 -33.40 -28.40 26.42
C ASP A 258 -33.53 -27.65 25.09
N ASN A 259 -33.54 -28.44 24.03
CA ASN A 259 -33.87 -28.05 22.66
C ASN A 259 -35.34 -27.63 22.60
N GLY A 260 -35.58 -26.34 22.35
CA GLY A 260 -36.87 -25.83 21.90
C GLY A 260 -36.73 -25.22 20.51
N TYR A 261 -37.35 -25.85 19.52
CA TYR A 261 -37.75 -25.16 18.30
C TYR A 261 -38.73 -24.06 18.71
N ASP A 262 -38.26 -22.82 18.81
CA ASP A 262 -39.13 -21.66 19.01
C ASP A 262 -39.58 -21.18 17.64
N ASP A 263 -40.74 -21.67 17.26
CA ASP A 263 -41.52 -21.28 16.09
C ASP A 263 -42.17 -19.93 16.41
N GLY A 264 -41.82 -18.91 15.62
CA GLY A 264 -42.59 -17.68 15.40
C GLY A 264 -43.28 -17.03 16.59
N ASN A 265 -42.69 -15.94 17.09
CA ASN A 265 -43.25 -14.59 16.94
C ASN A 265 -42.34 -13.59 17.66
N ASP A 266 -41.25 -13.20 16.99
CA ASP A 266 -40.51 -11.99 17.33
C ASP A 266 -41.31 -10.79 16.76
N ASP A 267 -42.41 -10.45 17.43
CA ASP A 267 -43.09 -9.14 17.30
C ASP A 267 -42.29 -8.04 18.04
N GLY A 268 -40.96 -8.21 18.16
CA GLY A 268 -40.04 -7.18 18.55
C GLY A 268 -39.94 -6.14 17.44
N VAL A 269 -40.82 -5.13 17.52
CA VAL A 269 -40.82 -3.84 16.82
C VAL A 269 -39.54 -3.65 15.99
N GLN A 270 -39.57 -4.19 14.76
CA GLN A 270 -38.53 -3.94 13.78
C GLN A 270 -38.62 -2.46 13.49
N GLY A 271 -37.76 -1.63 14.09
CA GLY A 271 -37.61 -0.24 13.65
C GLY A 271 -37.31 -0.30 12.16
N GLU A 272 -38.30 0.00 11.33
CA GLU A 272 -38.20 -0.12 9.88
C GLU A 272 -37.17 0.90 9.42
N LEU A 273 -36.16 0.45 8.66
CA LEU A 273 -35.11 1.34 8.16
C LEU A 273 -35.76 2.39 7.26
N GLU A 274 -35.82 3.65 7.68
CA GLU A 274 -36.39 4.70 6.81
C GLU A 274 -35.59 4.82 5.50
N CYS A 275 -36.32 4.98 4.39
CA CYS A 275 -35.70 5.15 3.08
C CYS A 275 -35.00 6.51 2.95
N LEU A 276 -33.72 6.47 2.55
CA LEU A 276 -32.89 7.65 2.33
C LEU A 276 -33.34 8.52 1.14
N HIS A 277 -34.12 7.96 0.22
CA HIS A 277 -34.61 8.68 -0.97
C HIS A 277 -35.91 9.44 -0.74
N VAL A 278 -36.57 9.25 0.41
CA VAL A 278 -37.78 10.00 0.77
C VAL A 278 -37.42 11.47 0.99
N ALA A 279 -38.31 12.35 0.57
CA ALA A 279 -38.13 13.79 0.73
C ALA A 279 -38.26 14.16 2.22
N ALA A 280 -37.24 14.83 2.75
CA ALA A 280 -37.24 15.38 4.10
C ALA A 280 -36.93 16.88 4.06
N PRO A 281 -37.60 17.68 4.90
CA PRO A 281 -37.34 19.11 5.01
C PRO A 281 -36.04 19.37 5.79
N CYS A 282 -35.26 20.35 5.34
CA CYS A 282 -34.15 20.88 6.13
C CYS A 282 -34.67 21.58 7.40
N PRO A 283 -34.13 21.26 8.61
CA PRO A 283 -34.63 21.86 9.85
C PRO A 283 -34.41 23.37 9.95
N GLN A 284 -33.47 23.94 9.18
CA GLN A 284 -33.13 25.36 9.24
C GLN A 284 -33.85 26.18 8.15
N CYS A 285 -33.90 25.69 6.91
CA CYS A 285 -34.46 26.46 5.78
C CYS A 285 -35.79 25.91 5.24
N GLN A 286 -36.25 24.76 5.76
CA GLN A 286 -37.50 24.07 5.36
C GLN A 286 -37.58 23.67 3.87
N LYS A 287 -36.50 23.78 3.09
CA LYS A 287 -36.43 23.24 1.73
C LYS A 287 -36.48 21.71 1.79
N SER A 288 -37.30 21.10 0.94
CA SER A 288 -37.48 19.64 0.89
C SER A 288 -36.51 19.00 -0.11
N MET A 289 -35.82 17.94 0.30
CA MET A 289 -34.84 17.20 -0.51
C MET A 289 -34.68 15.76 -0.02
N PRO A 290 -34.08 14.84 -0.79
CA PRO A 290 -33.86 13.46 -0.32
C PRO A 290 -33.05 13.45 0.99
N ARG A 291 -33.42 12.59 1.96
CA ARG A 291 -32.78 12.52 3.29
C ARG A 291 -31.26 12.44 3.24
N TYR A 292 -30.69 11.64 2.34
CA TYR A 292 -29.22 11.52 2.23
C TYR A 292 -28.52 12.83 1.83
N LYS A 293 -29.24 13.80 1.24
CA LYS A 293 -28.69 15.11 0.85
C LYS A 293 -28.93 16.21 1.89
N VAL A 294 -29.78 15.99 2.88
CA VAL A 294 -30.14 17.03 3.87
C VAL A 294 -28.90 17.48 4.65
N GLN A 295 -28.06 16.54 5.08
CA GLN A 295 -26.84 16.87 5.83
C GLN A 295 -25.83 17.63 4.96
N ALA A 296 -25.59 17.18 3.72
CA ALA A 296 -24.72 17.90 2.79
C ALA A 296 -25.21 19.34 2.53
N HIS A 297 -26.53 19.52 2.38
CA HIS A 297 -27.12 20.85 2.25
C HIS A 297 -26.85 21.73 3.47
N ILE A 298 -27.04 21.22 4.69
CA ILE A 298 -26.73 21.93 5.94
C ILE A 298 -25.26 22.35 5.98
N ASP A 299 -24.35 21.49 5.52
CA ASP A 299 -22.91 21.70 5.62
C ASP A 299 -22.31 22.63 4.55
N SER A 300 -22.93 22.80 3.38
CA SER A 300 -22.34 23.62 2.30
C SER A 300 -23.28 24.63 1.63
N GLU A 301 -24.59 24.44 1.69
CA GLU A 301 -25.55 25.19 0.85
C GLU A 301 -26.66 25.90 1.65
N CYS A 302 -26.80 25.62 2.94
CA CYS A 302 -27.92 26.14 3.72
C CYS A 302 -27.69 27.58 4.18
N ASP A 303 -28.39 28.52 3.52
CA ASP A 303 -28.33 29.96 3.79
C ASP A 303 -28.78 30.35 5.22
N GLN A 304 -29.49 29.46 5.93
CA GLN A 304 -30.04 29.70 7.26
C GLN A 304 -29.15 29.15 8.39
N VAL A 305 -28.08 28.41 8.07
CA VAL A 305 -27.14 27.91 9.07
C VAL A 305 -26.15 29.01 9.43
N MET A 306 -26.15 29.41 10.70
CA MET A 306 -25.27 30.46 11.24
C MET A 306 -24.07 29.85 11.96
N ARG A 307 -22.86 30.18 11.52
CA ARG A 307 -21.60 29.76 12.13
C ARG A 307 -20.92 30.95 12.80
N LYS A 308 -20.14 30.71 13.86
CA LYS A 308 -19.36 31.77 14.52
C LYS A 308 -18.01 31.89 13.83
N CYS A 309 -17.59 33.11 13.49
CA CYS A 309 -16.24 33.37 12.99
C CYS A 309 -15.18 33.02 14.05
N SER A 310 -14.13 32.31 13.65
CA SER A 310 -12.99 31.92 14.49
C SER A 310 -12.21 33.11 15.07
N GLY A 311 -12.20 34.25 14.37
CA GLY A 311 -11.57 35.50 14.81
C GLY A 311 -12.50 36.38 15.65
N CYS A 312 -13.53 36.95 15.01
CA CYS A 312 -14.37 37.98 15.64
C CYS A 312 -15.61 37.46 16.37
N SER A 313 -15.84 36.14 16.38
CA SER A 313 -17.00 35.49 17.02
C SER A 313 -18.39 35.96 16.53
N ARG A 314 -18.46 36.77 15.46
CA ARG A 314 -19.73 37.18 14.85
C ARG A 314 -20.41 35.98 14.21
N LYS A 315 -21.73 35.90 14.38
CA LYS A 315 -22.56 34.91 13.69
C LYS A 315 -22.73 35.35 12.23
N VAL A 316 -22.28 34.51 11.31
CA VAL A 316 -22.32 34.74 9.86
C VAL A 316 -22.96 33.51 9.20
N PRO A 317 -23.80 33.68 8.16
CA PRO A 317 -24.29 32.56 7.37
C PRO A 317 -23.13 31.70 6.85
N GLN A 318 -23.26 30.38 6.92
CA GLN A 318 -22.24 29.43 6.46
C GLN A 318 -21.72 29.69 5.03
N PRO A 319 -22.56 29.95 4.01
CA PRO A 319 -22.04 30.24 2.66
C PRO A 319 -21.26 31.55 2.57
N ASP A 320 -21.47 32.47 3.50
CA ASP A 320 -20.75 33.75 3.57
C ASP A 320 -19.60 33.74 4.58
N LEU A 321 -19.40 32.64 5.33
CA LEU A 321 -18.34 32.53 6.32
C LEU A 321 -16.96 32.59 5.67
N GLU A 322 -16.75 31.89 4.55
CA GLU A 322 -15.48 31.91 3.83
C GLU A 322 -15.13 33.31 3.33
N LYS A 323 -16.11 34.00 2.72
CA LYS A 323 -15.95 35.40 2.28
C LYS A 323 -15.68 36.33 3.46
N HIS A 324 -16.33 36.08 4.59
CA HIS A 324 -16.10 36.84 5.81
C HIS A 324 -14.70 36.61 6.39
N GLU A 325 -14.21 35.37 6.47
CA GLU A 325 -12.89 35.04 7.00
C GLU A 325 -11.75 35.64 6.16
N GLN A 326 -11.97 35.80 4.85
CA GLN A 326 -11.04 36.50 3.97
C GLN A 326 -10.90 38.00 4.30
N VAL A 327 -11.94 38.65 4.82
CA VAL A 327 -11.95 40.09 5.14
C VAL A 327 -11.85 40.37 6.65
N CYS A 328 -12.07 39.36 7.50
CA CYS A 328 -12.15 39.54 8.94
C CYS A 328 -10.78 39.94 9.54
N PRO A 329 -10.72 41.06 10.31
CA PRO A 329 -9.46 41.58 10.86
C PRO A 329 -8.92 40.75 12.04
N GLU A 330 -9.76 39.96 12.70
CA GLU A 330 -9.40 39.20 13.90
C GLU A 330 -9.07 37.72 13.64
N VAL A 331 -9.24 37.25 12.40
CA VAL A 331 -8.85 35.88 12.02
C VAL A 331 -7.33 35.74 12.09
N VAL A 332 -6.87 34.64 12.67
CA VAL A 332 -5.45 34.30 12.73
C VAL A 332 -5.00 33.81 11.35
N ILE A 333 -4.07 34.53 10.75
CA ILE A 333 -3.48 34.18 9.45
C ILE A 333 -1.98 33.89 9.62
N PRO A 334 -1.42 32.93 8.86
CA PRO A 334 0.02 32.79 8.74
C PRO A 334 0.60 33.97 7.96
N CYS A 335 1.89 34.23 8.13
CA CYS A 335 2.60 35.21 7.33
C CYS A 335 2.51 34.88 5.82
N ALA A 336 2.41 35.91 4.96
CA ALA A 336 2.44 35.74 3.51
C ALA A 336 3.72 35.06 2.98
N ALA A 337 4.82 35.13 3.75
CA ALA A 337 6.07 34.46 3.45
C ALA A 337 6.26 33.14 4.23
N SER A 338 5.18 32.54 4.78
CA SER A 338 5.23 31.25 5.47
C SER A 338 5.75 30.13 4.57
N GLN A 339 5.39 30.16 3.28
CA GLN A 339 5.91 29.24 2.25
C GLN A 339 7.45 29.30 2.08
N PHE A 340 8.06 30.42 2.48
CA PHE A 340 9.51 30.63 2.45
C PHE A 340 10.15 30.45 3.84
N GLY A 341 9.39 29.98 4.84
CA GLY A 341 9.90 29.64 6.17
C GLY A 341 9.68 30.70 7.25
N CYS A 342 8.80 31.70 7.05
CA CYS A 342 8.45 32.62 8.14
C CYS A 342 7.55 31.92 9.18
N PRO A 343 7.95 31.84 10.47
CA PRO A 343 7.20 31.09 11.50
C PRO A 343 6.04 31.89 12.12
N TRP A 344 5.80 33.13 11.68
CA TRP A 344 4.81 34.00 12.31
C TRP A 344 3.37 33.63 11.91
N SER A 345 2.51 33.55 12.91
CA SER A 345 1.05 33.49 12.80
C SER A 345 0.43 34.43 13.83
N GLY A 346 -0.61 35.16 13.43
CA GLY A 346 -1.25 36.16 14.28
C GLY A 346 -2.51 36.72 13.65
N LYS A 347 -3.22 37.63 14.33
CA LYS A 347 -4.43 38.24 13.76
C LYS A 347 -4.10 39.00 12.48
N ARG A 348 -5.01 39.00 11.51
CA ARG A 348 -4.85 39.74 10.24
C ARG A 348 -4.52 41.22 10.48
N MET A 349 -5.11 41.84 11.49
CA MET A 349 -4.80 43.22 11.87
C MET A 349 -3.35 43.40 12.34
N ASP A 350 -2.81 42.45 13.11
CA ASP A 350 -1.41 42.48 13.56
C ASP A 350 -0.42 42.22 12.42
N PHE A 351 -0.84 41.44 11.42
CA PHE A 351 -0.09 41.25 10.18
C PHE A 351 0.08 42.59 9.45
N HIS A 352 -1.01 43.30 9.16
CA HIS A 352 -0.95 44.56 8.42
C HIS A 352 -0.25 45.69 9.19
N ASN A 353 -0.46 45.78 10.50
CA ASN A 353 0.04 46.90 11.29
C ASN A 353 1.54 46.79 11.61
N ASN A 354 2.03 45.58 11.88
CA ASN A 354 3.39 45.39 12.40
C ASN A 354 4.20 44.41 11.55
N HIS A 355 3.68 43.20 11.33
CA HIS A 355 4.50 42.13 10.77
C HIS A 355 4.81 42.31 9.28
N ALA A 356 3.88 42.86 8.49
CA ALA A 356 4.06 43.05 7.05
C ALA A 356 5.22 43.99 6.70
N LEU A 357 5.47 45.00 7.55
CA LEU A 357 6.56 45.96 7.37
C LEU A 357 7.88 45.48 7.99
N ALA A 358 7.82 44.70 9.08
CA ALA A 358 9.01 44.22 9.79
C ALA A 358 9.56 42.89 9.26
N CYS A 359 8.78 42.12 8.49
CA CYS A 359 9.18 40.80 8.04
C CYS A 359 10.11 40.87 6.82
N HIS A 360 11.39 40.59 7.05
CA HIS A 360 12.41 40.48 6.00
C HIS A 360 12.03 39.47 4.90
N MET A 361 11.35 38.37 5.26
CA MET A 361 10.92 37.36 4.30
C MET A 361 9.77 37.84 3.41
N VAL A 362 8.90 38.73 3.90
CA VAL A 362 7.86 39.38 3.08
C VAL A 362 8.51 40.38 2.11
N ALA A 363 9.52 41.13 2.55
CA ALA A 363 10.27 42.03 1.68
C ALA A 363 11.00 41.27 0.54
N LEU A 364 11.53 40.08 0.83
CA LEU A 364 12.18 39.22 -0.15
C LEU A 364 11.19 38.38 -0.99
N ALA A 365 9.93 38.27 -0.58
CA ALA A 365 8.93 37.41 -1.22
C ALA A 365 8.77 37.62 -2.73
N PRO A 366 8.76 38.86 -3.28
CA PRO A 366 8.66 39.06 -4.73
C PRO A 366 9.86 38.49 -5.50
N MET A 367 11.07 38.60 -4.94
CA MET A 367 12.27 38.03 -5.54
C MET A 367 12.29 36.51 -5.45
N LEU A 368 11.92 35.96 -4.28
CA LEU A 368 11.83 34.52 -4.07
C LEU A 368 10.76 33.88 -4.96
N ALA A 369 9.61 34.53 -5.14
CA ALA A 369 8.57 34.09 -6.07
C ALA A 369 9.06 34.11 -7.53
N ARG A 370 9.82 35.14 -7.92
CA ARG A 370 10.43 35.18 -9.26
C ARG A 370 11.47 34.07 -9.45
N GLN A 371 12.24 33.74 -8.41
CA GLN A 371 13.17 32.63 -8.45
C GLN A 371 12.45 31.28 -8.54
N ASP A 372 11.37 31.09 -7.78
CA ASP A 372 10.52 29.88 -7.83
C ASP A 372 9.92 29.66 -9.23
N THR A 373 9.36 30.71 -9.85
CA THR A 373 8.85 30.61 -11.24
C THR A 373 9.96 30.27 -12.24
N ARG A 374 11.17 30.82 -12.07
CA ARG A 374 12.31 30.48 -12.92
C ARG A 374 12.75 29.02 -12.74
N MET A 375 12.79 28.53 -11.50
CA MET A 375 13.11 27.13 -11.21
C MET A 375 12.10 26.20 -11.88
N LYS A 376 10.79 26.48 -11.75
CA LYS A 376 9.73 25.71 -12.42
C LYS A 376 9.87 25.70 -13.95
N MET A 377 10.15 26.85 -14.57
CA MET A 377 10.40 26.91 -16.02
C MET A 377 11.61 26.06 -16.43
N LEU A 378 12.70 26.08 -15.66
CA LEU A 378 13.90 25.27 -15.92
C LEU A 378 13.65 23.77 -15.68
N GLU A 379 12.78 23.41 -14.73
CA GLU A 379 12.36 22.02 -14.50
C GLU A 379 11.49 21.51 -15.65
N ASP A 380 10.56 22.32 -16.14
CA ASP A 380 9.72 22.02 -17.30
C ASP A 380 10.56 21.87 -18.58
N GLU A 381 11.52 22.77 -18.80
CA GLU A 381 12.46 22.69 -19.91
C GLU A 381 13.34 21.44 -19.80
N ASN A 382 13.87 21.12 -18.61
CA ASN A 382 14.59 19.87 -18.38
C ASN A 382 13.74 18.63 -18.67
N ARG A 383 12.48 18.63 -18.26
CA ARG A 383 11.55 17.53 -18.53
C ARG A 383 11.31 17.38 -20.04
N SER A 384 11.12 18.49 -20.75
CA SER A 384 10.96 18.50 -22.21
C SER A 384 12.23 18.03 -22.92
N LEU A 385 13.41 18.49 -22.50
CA LEU A 385 14.69 18.05 -23.06
C LEU A 385 14.92 16.56 -22.83
N ARG A 386 14.63 16.04 -21.62
CA ARG A 386 14.70 14.60 -21.33
C ARG A 386 13.78 13.80 -22.26
N TYR A 387 12.55 14.27 -22.44
CA TYR A 387 11.61 13.67 -23.39
C TYR A 387 12.13 13.69 -24.84
N HIS A 388 12.72 14.81 -25.29
CA HIS A 388 13.31 14.90 -26.63
C HIS A 388 14.52 14.00 -26.81
N VAL A 389 15.39 13.88 -25.81
CA VAL A 389 16.53 12.96 -25.81
C VAL A 389 16.05 11.52 -25.90
N GLU A 390 15.06 11.14 -25.10
CA GLU A 390 14.46 9.79 -25.12
C GLU A 390 13.84 9.47 -26.49
N ARG A 391 13.15 10.44 -27.10
CA ARG A 391 12.57 10.27 -28.44
C ARG A 391 13.63 10.16 -29.53
N LEU A 392 14.73 10.90 -29.43
CA LEU A 392 15.84 10.78 -30.39
C LEU A 392 16.58 9.45 -30.21
N MET A 393 16.81 9.02 -28.97
CA MET A 393 17.43 7.73 -28.66
C MET A 393 16.60 6.55 -29.21
N THR A 394 15.27 6.60 -29.06
CA THR A 394 14.36 5.59 -29.62
C THR A 394 14.34 5.61 -31.15
N GLN A 395 14.43 6.79 -31.79
CA GLN A 395 14.58 6.90 -33.24
C GLN A 395 15.92 6.35 -33.76
N THR A 396 17.03 6.61 -33.06
CA THR A 396 18.34 6.04 -33.42
C THR A 396 18.45 4.54 -33.13
N ALA A 397 17.75 4.05 -32.11
CA ALA A 397 17.69 2.61 -31.79
C ALA A 397 16.80 1.82 -32.77
N GLY A 398 15.82 2.48 -33.42
CA GLY A 398 14.89 1.88 -34.39
C GLY A 398 15.35 1.92 -35.86
N GLY A 399 16.59 2.32 -36.15
CA GLY A 399 17.07 2.58 -37.51
C GLY A 399 17.54 1.36 -38.30
N VAL A 400 16.67 0.37 -38.53
CA VAL A 400 16.69 -0.39 -39.80
C VAL A 400 15.26 -0.39 -40.34
N VAL A 401 15.10 0.20 -41.53
CA VAL A 401 14.25 -0.21 -42.67
C VAL A 401 13.54 0.97 -43.35
N ALA A 402 13.69 0.96 -44.68
CA ALA A 402 12.81 1.45 -45.74
C ALA A 402 12.96 2.91 -46.20
N ASP A 403 13.75 3.03 -47.28
CA ASP A 403 13.40 3.83 -48.45
C ASP A 403 11.90 3.75 -48.74
N LYS A 404 11.23 4.91 -48.69
CA LYS A 404 10.08 5.15 -49.52
C LYS A 404 10.01 6.62 -49.88
N ASP A 405 10.29 6.88 -51.15
CA ASP A 405 10.05 8.13 -51.85
C ASP A 405 8.70 8.75 -51.44
N LEU A 406 8.74 9.96 -50.91
CA LEU A 406 7.62 10.87 -51.00
C LEU A 406 8.11 12.27 -51.32
N SER A 407 8.02 12.60 -52.60
CA SER A 407 8.10 13.95 -53.14
C SER A 407 7.06 14.85 -52.47
N ILE A 408 7.51 15.75 -51.59
CA ILE A 408 6.73 16.90 -51.12
C ILE A 408 7.56 18.17 -51.32
N SER A 409 6.92 19.08 -52.07
CA SER A 409 7.20 20.46 -52.40
C SER A 409 8.14 21.25 -51.47
N LYS A 410 9.15 21.85 -52.09
CA LYS A 410 10.05 22.87 -51.51
C LYS A 410 9.29 24.18 -51.33
N ASP A 411 9.05 24.57 -50.08
CA ASP A 411 8.92 25.97 -49.69
C ASP A 411 10.11 26.32 -48.79
N ASN A 412 11.02 27.13 -49.34
CA ASN A 412 12.23 27.59 -48.68
C ASN A 412 11.90 28.79 -47.76
N ASN A 413 12.05 28.61 -46.45
CA ASN A 413 12.60 29.64 -45.55
C ASN A 413 12.84 29.06 -44.14
N ALA A 414 14.03 28.50 -43.90
CA ALA A 414 14.64 28.35 -42.58
C ALA A 414 16.17 28.23 -42.73
N PRO A 415 16.97 28.77 -41.79
CA PRO A 415 18.41 28.95 -42.00
C PRO A 415 19.25 27.71 -41.61
N SER A 416 20.42 27.65 -42.25
CA SER A 416 21.64 26.89 -41.91
C SER A 416 21.53 25.37 -41.82
N THR A 417 21.95 24.73 -42.91
CA THR A 417 22.48 23.37 -42.96
C THR A 417 23.58 23.19 -41.91
N PHE A 418 23.34 22.28 -40.97
CA PHE A 418 24.32 21.76 -40.01
C PHE A 418 25.54 21.23 -40.77
N SER A 419 26.75 21.71 -40.47
CA SER A 419 27.95 21.27 -41.20
C SER A 419 28.45 19.94 -40.64
N ASP A 420 29.08 19.10 -41.48
CA ASP A 420 29.68 17.83 -41.03
C ASP A 420 30.72 18.03 -39.90
N SER A 421 31.27 19.24 -39.77
CA SER A 421 32.14 19.64 -38.66
C SER A 421 31.40 19.75 -37.32
N ASP A 422 30.15 20.21 -37.33
CA ASP A 422 29.31 20.32 -36.13
C ASP A 422 28.85 18.94 -35.65
N LEU A 423 28.61 18.03 -36.61
CA LEU A 423 28.30 16.64 -36.33
C LEU A 423 29.50 15.92 -35.69
N LEU A 424 30.70 16.13 -36.21
CA LEU A 424 31.92 15.56 -35.65
C LEU A 424 32.20 16.11 -34.24
N HIS A 425 31.98 17.41 -34.02
CA HIS A 425 32.10 18.04 -32.70
C HIS A 425 31.12 17.42 -31.69
N MET A 426 29.85 17.28 -32.08
CA MET A 426 28.83 16.61 -31.27
C MET A 426 29.22 15.17 -30.93
N PHE A 427 29.73 14.38 -31.88
CA PHE A 427 30.18 13.01 -31.61
C PHE A 427 31.35 12.97 -30.63
N MET A 428 32.34 13.86 -30.76
CA MET A 428 33.46 13.94 -29.83
C MET A 428 33.00 14.33 -28.42
N GLU A 429 32.00 15.21 -28.32
CA GLU A 429 31.45 15.66 -27.05
C GLU A 429 30.59 14.58 -26.39
N CYS A 430 29.80 13.82 -27.16
CA CYS A 430 29.10 12.63 -26.69
C CYS A 430 30.07 11.55 -26.17
N GLU A 431 31.16 11.30 -26.89
CA GLU A 431 32.19 10.35 -26.48
C GLU A 431 32.95 10.81 -25.23
N ARG A 432 33.18 12.11 -25.09
CA ARG A 432 33.76 12.68 -23.86
C ARG A 432 32.81 12.52 -22.67
N LEU A 433 31.55 12.91 -22.83
CA LEU A 433 30.53 12.80 -21.77
C LEU A 433 30.33 11.35 -21.35
N ARG A 434 30.36 10.40 -22.30
CA ARG A 434 30.29 8.96 -22.01
C ARG A 434 31.44 8.50 -21.12
N ARG A 435 32.68 8.90 -21.44
CA ARG A 435 33.86 8.58 -20.61
C ARG A 435 33.78 9.21 -19.21
N ASP A 436 33.24 10.43 -19.12
CA ASP A 436 33.04 11.09 -17.84
C ASP A 436 31.98 10.36 -16.99
N VAL A 437 30.90 9.87 -17.61
CA VAL A 437 29.88 9.04 -16.95
C VAL A 437 30.46 7.70 -16.48
N ASP A 438 31.22 7.01 -17.33
CA ASP A 438 31.86 5.75 -16.96
C ASP A 438 32.84 5.95 -15.79
N ARG A 439 33.61 7.04 -15.83
CA ARG A 439 34.51 7.43 -14.73
C ARG A 439 33.73 7.71 -13.45
N LEU A 440 32.65 8.49 -13.51
CA LEU A 440 31.83 8.76 -12.33
C LEU A 440 31.20 7.49 -11.76
N ALA A 441 30.70 6.59 -12.62
CA ALA A 441 30.15 5.31 -12.21
C ALA A 441 31.17 4.44 -11.45
N THR A 442 32.42 4.36 -11.94
CA THR A 442 33.49 3.66 -11.20
C THR A 442 33.79 4.31 -9.84
N THR A 443 33.86 5.65 -9.77
CA THR A 443 34.09 6.33 -8.49
C THR A 443 32.94 6.16 -7.50
N LEU A 444 31.70 6.10 -8.00
CA LEU A 444 30.52 5.87 -7.17
C LEU A 444 30.54 4.45 -6.61
N GLY A 445 30.85 3.44 -7.44
CA GLY A 445 30.99 2.07 -6.99
C GLY A 445 32.08 1.90 -5.92
N GLU A 446 33.22 2.58 -6.07
CA GLU A 446 34.26 2.59 -5.03
C GLU A 446 33.79 3.22 -3.72
N LEU A 447 33.01 4.31 -3.79
CA LEU A 447 32.46 4.97 -2.61
C LEU A 447 31.38 4.12 -1.93
N GLU A 448 30.53 3.42 -2.67
CA GLU A 448 29.53 2.49 -2.15
C GLU A 448 30.19 1.33 -1.40
N VAL A 449 31.26 0.75 -1.95
CA VAL A 449 32.04 -0.30 -1.28
C VAL A 449 32.69 0.24 0.00
N LYS A 450 33.28 1.44 -0.04
CA LYS A 450 33.87 2.08 1.15
C LYS A 450 32.82 2.38 2.22
N GLN A 451 31.65 2.86 1.83
CA GLN A 451 30.54 3.13 2.73
C GLN A 451 30.02 1.83 3.37
N GLY A 452 29.86 0.77 2.56
CA GLY A 452 29.49 -0.55 3.04
C GLY A 452 30.49 -1.10 4.07
N MET A 453 31.79 -0.96 3.81
CA MET A 453 32.85 -1.35 4.75
C MET A 453 32.84 -0.50 6.04
N MET A 454 32.61 0.81 5.93
CA MET A 454 32.49 1.71 7.09
C MET A 454 31.29 1.33 7.97
N PHE A 455 30.14 1.09 7.35
CA PHE A 455 28.93 0.67 8.06
C PHE A 455 29.10 -0.70 8.73
N MET A 456 29.72 -1.66 8.02
CA MET A 456 30.03 -2.98 8.59
C MET A 456 30.97 -2.87 9.79
N ARG A 457 31.98 -2.01 9.72
CA ARG A 457 32.92 -1.77 10.83
C ARG A 457 32.22 -1.18 12.05
N GLU A 458 31.35 -0.19 11.84
CA GLU A 458 30.58 0.42 12.92
C GLU A 458 29.59 -0.56 13.53
N ASN A 459 28.93 -1.38 12.72
CA ASN A 459 28.03 -2.43 13.21
C ASN A 459 28.76 -3.49 14.02
N CYS A 460 29.97 -3.89 13.60
CA CYS A 460 30.79 -4.82 14.37
C CYS A 460 31.14 -4.24 15.74
N ARG A 461 31.59 -2.97 15.77
CA ARG A 461 31.89 -2.25 17.01
C ARG A 461 30.67 -2.16 17.92
N ASN A 462 29.51 -1.78 17.38
CA ASN A 462 28.27 -1.70 18.13
C ASN A 462 27.83 -3.06 18.68
N ALA A 463 28.05 -4.14 17.92
CA ALA A 463 27.76 -5.50 18.37
C ALA A 463 28.67 -5.94 19.53
N GLU A 464 29.96 -5.58 19.49
CA GLU A 464 30.91 -5.81 20.59
C GLU A 464 30.49 -5.03 21.85
N GLU A 465 30.15 -3.74 21.71
CA GLU A 465 29.67 -2.91 22.82
C GLU A 465 28.39 -3.46 23.44
N LEU A 466 27.41 -3.86 22.62
CA LEU A 466 26.17 -4.50 23.08
C LEU A 466 26.45 -5.80 23.83
N THR A 467 27.43 -6.59 23.37
CA THR A 467 27.83 -7.84 24.03
C THR A 467 28.47 -7.54 25.39
N ALA A 468 29.33 -6.53 25.48
CA ALA A 468 29.93 -6.07 26.73
C ALA A 468 28.86 -5.59 27.73
N LEU A 469 27.89 -4.80 27.27
CA LEU A 469 26.78 -4.32 28.10
C LEU A 469 25.90 -5.47 28.60
N ARG A 470 25.58 -6.45 27.74
CA ARG A 470 24.83 -7.66 28.14
C ARG A 470 25.58 -8.45 29.21
N ALA A 471 26.89 -8.59 29.10
CA ALA A 471 27.71 -9.22 30.13
C ALA A 471 27.68 -8.43 31.45
N GLY A 472 27.77 -7.09 31.39
CA GLY A 472 27.62 -6.21 32.54
C GLY A 472 26.27 -6.36 33.24
N PHE A 473 25.16 -6.34 32.49
CA PHE A 473 23.83 -6.56 33.05
C PHE A 473 23.66 -7.93 33.67
N ASN A 474 24.23 -8.97 33.06
CA ASN A 474 24.22 -10.30 33.65
C ASN A 474 25.01 -10.34 34.96
N SER A 475 26.18 -9.69 35.04
CA SER A 475 26.94 -9.58 36.28
C SER A 475 26.14 -8.87 37.39
N LEU A 476 25.54 -7.71 37.09
CA LEU A 476 24.68 -6.98 38.03
C LEU A 476 23.49 -7.80 38.49
N ARG A 477 22.86 -8.57 37.60
CA ARG A 477 21.76 -9.49 37.93
C ARG A 477 22.21 -10.57 38.91
N HIS A 478 23.41 -11.15 38.73
CA HIS A 478 23.95 -12.12 39.67
C HIS A 478 24.28 -11.48 41.02
N GLN A 479 24.85 -10.28 41.04
CA GLN A 479 25.12 -9.53 42.28
C GLN A 479 23.82 -9.22 43.04
N LEU A 480 22.78 -8.75 42.33
CA LEU A 480 21.46 -8.51 42.92
C LEU A 480 20.87 -9.80 43.50
N HIS A 481 20.95 -10.91 42.76
CA HIS A 481 20.46 -12.21 43.22
C HIS A 481 21.22 -12.67 44.47
N PHE A 482 22.55 -12.50 44.51
CA PHE A 482 23.35 -12.80 45.69
C PHE A 482 22.91 -11.98 46.91
N LEU A 483 22.80 -10.66 46.77
CA LEU A 483 22.35 -9.76 47.85
C LEU A 483 20.93 -10.08 48.34
N LEU A 484 20.01 -10.40 47.43
CA LEU A 484 18.65 -10.81 47.78
C LEU A 484 18.63 -12.16 48.52
N THR A 485 19.53 -13.08 48.17
CA THR A 485 19.65 -14.39 48.82
C THR A 485 20.28 -14.27 50.21
N GLU A 486 21.34 -13.45 50.37
CA GLU A 486 21.96 -13.09 51.65
C GLU A 486 20.94 -12.46 52.62
N ARG A 487 20.15 -11.48 52.16
CA ARG A 487 19.05 -10.90 52.96
C ARG A 487 18.03 -11.96 53.41
N ARG A 488 17.75 -12.93 52.54
CA ARG A 488 16.84 -14.05 52.86
C ARG A 488 17.45 -14.97 53.93
N GLN A 489 18.74 -15.25 53.88
CA GLN A 489 19.43 -16.09 54.86
C GLN A 489 19.56 -15.41 56.24
N VAL A 490 19.79 -14.09 56.28
CA VAL A 490 19.79 -13.30 57.52
C VAL A 490 18.41 -13.29 58.19
N HIS A 491 17.31 -13.30 57.43
CA HIS A 491 15.96 -13.44 57.99
C HIS A 491 15.60 -14.85 58.50
N ILE A 492 16.40 -15.88 58.19
CA ILE A 492 16.12 -17.29 58.57
C ILE A 492 16.88 -17.72 59.84
N ARG A 493 17.89 -16.96 60.32
CA ARG A 493 18.61 -17.27 61.57
C ARG A 493 18.50 -16.15 62.62
N PRO A 494 17.48 -16.17 63.48
CA PRO A 494 17.35 -15.24 64.60
C PRO A 494 17.76 -15.94 65.91
N ASP A 495 19.02 -16.32 66.10
CA ASP A 495 19.61 -16.35 67.45
C ASP A 495 21.11 -16.61 67.43
N GLN A 496 21.90 -15.59 67.78
CA GLN A 496 23.11 -15.61 68.62
C GLN A 496 23.81 -14.24 68.47
N GLY A 497 23.84 -13.47 69.56
CA GLY A 497 24.44 -12.14 69.64
C GLY A 497 25.98 -12.12 69.70
N PRO A 498 26.60 -10.97 70.04
CA PRO A 498 27.13 -10.04 69.04
C PRO A 498 28.67 -10.00 68.97
N SER A 499 29.14 -9.32 67.92
CA SER A 499 30.49 -8.76 67.71
C SER A 499 31.55 -9.67 67.12
N ARG A 500 31.84 -9.47 65.82
CA ARG A 500 33.20 -9.28 65.28
C ARG A 500 33.15 -8.67 63.87
N ASN A 501 33.40 -7.36 63.82
CA ASN A 501 34.05 -6.57 62.77
C ASN A 501 33.91 -6.99 61.30
N LEU A 502 32.91 -6.44 60.60
CA LEU A 502 32.87 -6.38 59.13
C LEU A 502 33.79 -5.29 58.54
N SER A 503 34.40 -4.45 59.38
CA SER A 503 35.36 -3.42 58.98
C SER A 503 36.75 -3.95 58.61
N GLU A 504 37.05 -5.25 58.82
CA GLU A 504 38.34 -5.86 58.48
C GLU A 504 38.35 -6.63 57.14
N LEU A 505 37.19 -7.02 56.61
CA LEU A 505 37.11 -7.74 55.32
C LEU A 505 37.21 -6.83 54.08
N PHE A 506 37.06 -5.52 54.24
CA PHE A 506 37.19 -4.55 53.13
C PHE A 506 38.59 -3.97 52.95
N ARG A 507 39.61 -4.47 53.68
CA ARG A 507 40.95 -3.87 53.70
C ARG A 507 42.06 -4.66 53.00
N GLN A 508 41.78 -5.81 52.38
CA GLN A 508 42.86 -6.67 51.86
C GLN A 508 42.97 -6.90 50.35
N ASP A 509 42.00 -6.50 49.52
CA ASP A 509 42.12 -6.67 48.05
C ASP A 509 42.15 -5.35 47.28
N VAL A 510 42.90 -4.37 47.80
CA VAL A 510 43.46 -3.26 47.00
C VAL A 510 44.97 -3.36 47.05
N LYS A 511 45.53 -4.34 46.36
CA LYS A 511 46.92 -4.31 45.87
C LYS A 511 47.04 -5.09 44.55
N LEU A 512 47.39 -4.31 43.52
CA LEU A 512 47.85 -4.65 42.16
C LEU A 512 46.77 -4.99 41.12
#